data_AF-A0AAJ1JYY2-F1
#
_entry.id   AF-A0AAJ1JYY2-F1
#
_cell.length_a   1.000
_cell.length_b   1.000
_cell.length_c   1.000
_cell.angle_alpha   90.00
_cell.angle_beta   90.00
_cell.angle_gamma   90.00
#
_symmetry.space_group_name_H-M   'P 1'
#
loop_
_entity.id
_entity.type
_entity.pdbx_description
1 polymer ?
#
loop_
_entity_poly.entity_id
_entity_poly.type
_entity_poly.pdbx_seq_one_letter_code
_entity_poly.pdbx_strand_id
1 'polypeptide(L)'
;MKLRKVWLFSISLLLCITCVFANYDSNTFADTLQSGWLIDEYGQVKQDDEGYFTYTIREDMVEADGTIVIDADPLAEYMEYMMRKNKNLGSTTKIPLKIINMSGKSITYKDYSFSTINWIPTGDVFIPEQTTPTLQNGYGYGWGQAWHDPYQMLIGNKISDMTLNAIGFDGYNVRSVIAPLRCINPAVISLFNASSATNVTLIQMNSLDQKIKEQNTFMNADGISITLPADETRTYADFLKAYYDVTSLNELSFVEKTNIFGWGNEGSVNGKSGQSAITNYKGNRGGSDDFFIPVTALHDGSLKHFQTWGIASMYNGSYNFSAIDYPYTKTYYLLESDPEVLALGYEYLYDRCLRITFDNVNQPLNVTGVESYDAQHTGMKKYIDKNEASNSAVATAMQQGTYLQDGEMLTIDTMEVYMDVPNAWNAFRYMDFGFNLTFATAKKETPSITDPTPEAKPEVQQPEHETVVKKPLTITPDAPYTGDHTRYEYYILLALFSCISLLYIGKKKMRS
;
A
#
# COMPACT_ATOMS: atom_id res chain seq x y z
N MET A 1 -43.39 -23.80 -41.69
CA MET A 1 -44.04 -22.87 -40.74
C MET A 1 -43.33 -22.75 -39.37
N LYS A 2 -42.76 -23.83 -38.80
CA LYS A 2 -42.08 -23.77 -37.48
C LYS A 2 -40.75 -22.98 -37.47
N LEU A 3 -39.95 -23.00 -38.54
CA LEU A 3 -38.68 -22.25 -38.60
C LEU A 3 -38.85 -20.71 -38.63
N ARG A 4 -39.88 -20.19 -39.31
CA ARG A 4 -40.15 -18.74 -39.35
C ARG A 4 -40.52 -18.17 -37.99
N LYS A 5 -41.21 -18.95 -37.13
CA LYS A 5 -41.56 -18.52 -35.76
C LYS A 5 -40.35 -18.45 -34.83
N VAL A 6 -39.38 -19.35 -34.97
CA VAL A 6 -38.14 -19.34 -34.16
C VAL A 6 -37.26 -18.16 -34.58
N TRP A 7 -37.12 -17.89 -35.88
CA TRP A 7 -36.34 -16.75 -36.37
C TRP A 7 -36.92 -15.40 -35.95
N LEU A 8 -38.25 -15.23 -36.00
CA LEU A 8 -38.93 -14.02 -35.54
C LEU A 8 -38.83 -13.81 -34.02
N PHE A 9 -38.79 -14.90 -33.25
CA PHE A 9 -38.60 -14.84 -31.80
C PHE A 9 -37.17 -14.45 -31.43
N SER A 10 -36.16 -14.98 -32.15
CA SER A 10 -34.75 -14.62 -31.94
C SER A 10 -34.46 -13.17 -32.32
N ILE A 11 -35.05 -12.64 -33.39
CA ILE A 11 -34.92 -11.22 -33.76
C ILE A 11 -35.63 -10.33 -32.75
N SER A 12 -36.82 -10.70 -32.28
CA SER A 12 -37.54 -9.92 -31.27
C SER A 12 -36.82 -9.91 -29.91
N LEU A 13 -36.19 -11.03 -29.53
CA LEU A 13 -35.37 -11.11 -28.33
C LEU A 13 -34.10 -10.28 -28.47
N LEU A 14 -33.42 -10.32 -29.62
CA LEU A 14 -32.25 -9.49 -29.90
C LEU A 14 -32.62 -8.01 -29.93
N LEU A 15 -33.76 -7.63 -30.52
CA LEU A 15 -34.25 -6.24 -30.49
C LEU A 15 -34.63 -5.79 -29.08
N CYS A 16 -35.29 -6.62 -28.28
CA CYS A 16 -35.60 -6.30 -26.89
C CYS A 16 -34.32 -6.14 -26.06
N ILE A 17 -33.31 -6.99 -26.27
CA ILE A 17 -32.01 -6.88 -25.61
C ILE A 17 -31.30 -5.59 -26.04
N THR A 18 -31.27 -5.24 -27.34
CA THR A 18 -30.67 -3.98 -27.79
C THR A 18 -31.46 -2.75 -27.35
N CYS A 19 -32.77 -2.83 -27.19
CA CYS A 19 -33.60 -1.74 -26.64
C CYS A 19 -33.45 -1.61 -25.12
N VAL A 20 -33.16 -2.70 -24.40
CA VAL A 20 -32.81 -2.66 -22.98
C VAL A 20 -31.41 -2.08 -22.79
N PHE A 21 -30.43 -2.42 -23.63
CA PHE A 21 -29.09 -1.81 -23.59
C PHE A 21 -29.08 -0.34 -24.05
N ALA A 22 -29.84 0.02 -25.10
CA ALA A 22 -29.94 1.42 -25.55
C ALA A 22 -30.73 2.34 -24.58
N ASN A 23 -31.65 1.78 -23.78
CA ASN A 23 -32.27 2.51 -22.66
C ASN A 23 -31.43 2.46 -21.36
N TYR A 24 -30.43 1.59 -21.27
CA TYR A 24 -29.46 1.60 -20.17
C TYR A 24 -28.38 2.68 -20.39
N ASP A 25 -28.03 2.96 -21.65
CA ASP A 25 -27.08 4.02 -22.05
C ASP A 25 -27.66 5.46 -22.02
N SER A 26 -28.94 5.65 -21.66
CA SER A 26 -29.57 6.99 -21.63
C SER A 26 -30.29 7.34 -20.33
N ASN A 27 -30.16 6.51 -19.29
CA ASN A 27 -30.29 7.04 -17.94
C ASN A 27 -29.03 7.85 -17.67
N THR A 28 -29.17 9.17 -17.85
CA THR A 28 -28.32 10.17 -17.21
C THR A 28 -28.31 9.83 -15.72
N PHE A 29 -27.29 9.07 -15.31
CA PHE A 29 -27.02 8.85 -13.90
C PHE A 29 -26.71 10.24 -13.35
N ALA A 30 -27.68 10.83 -12.64
CA ALA A 30 -27.44 12.05 -11.90
C ALA A 30 -26.20 11.80 -11.04
N ASP A 31 -25.21 12.67 -11.19
CA ASP A 31 -23.96 12.59 -10.46
C ASP A 31 -24.24 12.35 -8.97
N THR A 32 -23.86 11.15 -8.52
CA THR A 32 -24.15 10.71 -7.15
C THR A 32 -23.01 11.21 -6.28
N LEU A 33 -23.36 11.97 -5.24
CA LEU A 33 -22.42 12.46 -4.26
C LEU A 33 -22.47 11.57 -3.01
N GLN A 34 -21.32 11.07 -2.57
CA GLN A 34 -21.17 10.39 -1.28
C GLN A 34 -20.12 11.12 -0.45
N SER A 35 -20.51 11.59 0.74
CA SER A 35 -19.64 12.41 1.61
C SER A 35 -18.98 13.59 0.89
N GLY A 36 -19.63 14.14 -0.15
CA GLY A 36 -19.10 15.26 -0.95
C GLY A 36 -18.36 14.85 -2.21
N TRP A 37 -17.86 13.62 -2.31
CA TRP A 37 -17.21 13.11 -3.51
C TRP A 37 -18.18 12.74 -4.60
N LEU A 38 -17.82 13.07 -5.83
CA LEU A 38 -18.41 12.47 -7.01
C LEU A 38 -17.97 11.01 -7.14
N ILE A 39 -18.93 10.08 -7.12
CA ILE A 39 -18.68 8.64 -7.16
C ILE A 39 -19.33 7.95 -8.36
N ASP A 40 -18.80 6.78 -8.71
CA ASP A 40 -19.41 5.83 -9.63
C ASP A 40 -20.47 4.94 -8.96
N GLU A 41 -21.05 4.03 -9.74
CA GLU A 41 -22.05 3.05 -9.30
C GLU A 41 -21.55 2.06 -8.24
N TYR A 42 -20.24 1.97 -8.02
CA TYR A 42 -19.60 1.11 -7.02
C TYR A 42 -19.17 1.89 -5.77
N GLY A 43 -19.42 3.20 -5.71
CA GLY A 43 -18.99 4.06 -4.61
C GLY A 43 -17.54 4.50 -4.69
N GLN A 44 -16.85 4.29 -5.82
CA GLN A 44 -15.47 4.76 -6.02
C GLN A 44 -15.47 6.18 -6.57
N VAL A 45 -14.48 6.99 -6.19
CA VAL A 45 -14.33 8.33 -6.75
C VAL A 45 -14.16 8.25 -8.27
N LYS A 46 -14.89 9.09 -9.00
CA LYS A 46 -14.79 9.20 -10.45
C LYS A 46 -14.44 10.62 -10.88
N GLN A 47 -13.89 10.74 -12.08
CA GLN A 47 -13.72 12.02 -12.74
C GLN A 47 -15.06 12.50 -13.31
N ASP A 48 -15.28 13.81 -13.29
CA ASP A 48 -16.37 14.45 -14.02
C ASP A 48 -16.08 14.56 -15.53
N ASP A 49 -17.02 15.13 -16.28
CA ASP A 49 -16.94 15.30 -17.74
C ASP A 49 -15.75 16.19 -18.18
N GLU A 50 -15.21 17.00 -17.26
CA GLU A 50 -14.03 17.85 -17.51
C GLU A 50 -12.72 17.15 -17.12
N GLY A 51 -12.79 15.93 -16.57
CA GLY A 51 -11.65 15.12 -16.20
C GLY A 51 -11.13 15.35 -14.78
N TYR A 52 -11.90 15.98 -13.89
CA TYR A 52 -11.49 16.25 -12.50
C TYR A 52 -12.13 15.30 -11.51
N PHE A 53 -11.38 14.89 -10.49
CA PHE A 53 -12.00 14.39 -9.26
C PHE A 53 -12.67 15.55 -8.53
N THR A 54 -13.96 15.45 -8.27
CA THR A 54 -14.75 16.58 -7.77
C THR A 54 -15.26 16.33 -6.36
N TYR A 55 -14.96 17.26 -5.45
CA TYR A 55 -15.51 17.32 -4.10
C TYR A 55 -16.40 18.54 -3.94
N THR A 56 -17.63 18.34 -3.47
CA THR A 56 -18.60 19.41 -3.21
C THR A 56 -18.81 19.59 -1.70
N ILE A 57 -18.40 20.74 -1.18
CA ILE A 57 -18.62 21.14 0.21
C ILE A 57 -20.07 21.63 0.34
N ARG A 58 -20.85 21.02 1.22
CA ARG A 58 -22.25 21.39 1.47
C ARG A 58 -22.43 22.05 2.83
N GLU A 59 -23.60 22.65 3.05
CA GLU A 59 -23.92 23.31 4.32
C GLU A 59 -23.85 22.37 5.53
N ASP A 60 -24.26 21.10 5.37
CA ASP A 60 -24.22 20.07 6.41
C ASP A 60 -22.81 19.63 6.82
N MET A 61 -21.77 20.04 6.07
CA MET A 61 -20.36 19.74 6.35
C MET A 61 -19.65 20.86 7.11
N VAL A 62 -20.34 21.97 7.38
CA VAL A 62 -19.77 23.08 8.14
C VAL A 62 -20.01 22.82 9.64
N GLU A 63 -18.93 22.57 10.36
CA GLU A 63 -18.99 22.36 11.81
C GLU A 63 -19.44 23.63 12.54
N ALA A 64 -19.87 23.47 13.79
CA ALA A 64 -20.40 24.56 14.61
C ALA A 64 -19.40 25.72 14.83
N ASP A 65 -18.10 25.41 14.84
CA ASP A 65 -17.01 26.39 14.95
C ASP A 65 -16.62 27.02 13.61
N GLY A 66 -17.27 26.59 12.51
CA GLY A 66 -17.01 27.04 11.16
C GLY A 66 -15.89 26.28 10.44
N THR A 67 -15.37 25.19 11.02
CA THR A 67 -14.39 24.29 10.40
C THR A 67 -15.08 23.39 9.36
N ILE A 68 -14.37 23.07 8.30
CA ILE A 68 -14.78 22.11 7.28
C ILE A 68 -13.59 21.19 7.03
N VAL A 69 -13.80 19.88 7.11
CA VAL A 69 -12.77 18.88 6.82
C VAL A 69 -13.21 18.11 5.59
N ILE A 70 -12.41 18.20 4.52
CA ILE A 70 -12.52 17.34 3.35
C ILE A 70 -11.75 16.07 3.68
N ASP A 71 -12.48 14.97 3.82
CA ASP A 71 -11.92 13.62 3.86
C ASP A 71 -11.51 13.20 2.45
N ALA A 72 -10.21 13.12 2.18
CA ALA A 72 -9.68 12.74 0.87
C ALA A 72 -9.17 11.30 0.82
N ASP A 73 -9.52 10.47 1.80
CA ASP A 73 -9.17 9.05 1.83
C ASP A 73 -9.68 8.28 0.60
N PRO A 74 -10.92 8.51 0.09
CA PRO A 74 -11.37 7.89 -1.16
C PRO A 74 -10.50 8.25 -2.38
N LEU A 75 -9.97 9.48 -2.42
CA LEU A 75 -9.05 9.91 -3.46
C LEU A 75 -7.65 9.30 -3.26
N ALA A 76 -7.21 9.15 -2.01
CA ALA A 76 -5.96 8.49 -1.66
C ALA A 76 -5.96 7.00 -2.06
N GLU A 77 -7.08 6.30 -1.91
CA GLU A 77 -7.27 4.93 -2.42
C GLU A 77 -7.08 4.84 -3.94
N TYR A 78 -7.66 5.78 -4.69
CA TYR A 78 -7.45 5.86 -6.15
C TYR A 78 -5.98 6.14 -6.51
N MET A 79 -5.33 7.05 -5.77
CA MET A 79 -3.90 7.36 -5.95
C MET A 79 -3.03 6.12 -5.71
N GLU A 80 -3.28 5.37 -4.64
CA GLU A 80 -2.60 4.10 -4.35
C GLU A 80 -2.74 3.12 -5.50
N TYR A 81 -3.97 2.92 -5.98
CA TYR A 81 -4.24 2.02 -7.08
C TYR A 81 -3.44 2.40 -8.34
N MET A 82 -3.42 3.69 -8.67
CA MET A 82 -2.69 4.20 -9.82
C MET A 82 -1.17 4.11 -9.64
N MET A 83 -0.65 4.40 -8.45
CA MET A 83 0.76 4.20 -8.11
C MET A 83 1.15 2.73 -8.31
N ARG A 84 0.34 1.78 -7.83
CA ARG A 84 0.62 0.34 -8.00
C ARG A 84 0.56 -0.10 -9.45
N LYS A 85 -0.42 0.38 -10.20
CA LYS A 85 -0.57 0.10 -11.63
C LYS A 85 0.62 0.61 -12.44
N ASN A 86 1.15 1.79 -12.08
CA ASN A 86 2.24 2.46 -12.79
C ASN A 86 3.61 2.31 -12.11
N LYS A 87 3.74 1.38 -11.17
CA LYS A 87 4.94 1.13 -10.37
C LYS A 87 6.18 0.96 -11.26
N ASN A 88 7.23 1.76 -11.00
CA ASN A 88 8.53 1.71 -11.66
C ASN A 88 8.46 1.90 -13.20
N LEU A 89 7.39 2.53 -13.73
CA LEU A 89 7.24 2.77 -15.18
C LEU A 89 7.94 4.06 -15.65
N GLY A 90 8.55 4.84 -14.76
CA GLY A 90 9.27 6.07 -15.09
C GLY A 90 8.38 7.24 -15.50
N SER A 91 7.07 7.20 -15.20
CA SER A 91 6.12 8.28 -15.46
C SER A 91 5.22 8.57 -14.27
N THR A 92 4.89 9.85 -14.06
CA THR A 92 3.94 10.28 -13.03
C THR A 92 2.49 10.06 -13.48
N THR A 93 1.57 10.02 -12.52
CA THR A 93 0.12 10.02 -12.77
C THR A 93 -0.47 11.34 -12.32
N LYS A 94 -1.19 12.03 -13.21
CA LYS A 94 -1.91 13.27 -12.89
C LYS A 94 -3.23 12.97 -12.18
N ILE A 95 -3.51 13.72 -11.13
CA ILE A 95 -4.72 13.57 -10.31
C ILE A 95 -5.39 14.94 -10.14
N PRO A 96 -5.97 15.51 -11.22
CA PRO A 96 -6.59 16.83 -11.14
C PRO A 96 -7.79 16.81 -10.17
N LEU A 97 -7.84 17.80 -9.28
CA LEU A 97 -8.86 17.92 -8.23
C LEU A 97 -9.66 19.22 -8.40
N LYS A 98 -10.96 19.15 -8.19
CA LYS A 98 -11.88 20.29 -8.18
C LYS A 98 -12.65 20.32 -6.86
N ILE A 99 -12.61 21.45 -6.17
CA ILE A 99 -13.34 21.68 -4.91
C ILE A 99 -14.41 22.73 -5.18
N ILE A 100 -15.67 22.39 -4.97
CA ILE A 100 -16.82 23.27 -5.19
C ILE A 100 -17.40 23.67 -3.83
N ASN A 101 -17.57 24.96 -3.61
CA ASN A 101 -18.23 25.47 -2.41
C ASN A 101 -19.73 25.64 -2.65
N MET A 102 -20.55 24.84 -1.97
CA MET A 102 -22.01 24.94 -1.92
C MET A 102 -22.49 25.01 -0.46
N SER A 103 -21.66 25.60 0.41
CA SER A 103 -21.92 25.64 1.85
C SER A 103 -22.83 26.80 2.30
N GLY A 104 -23.18 27.71 1.38
CA GLY A 104 -23.87 28.96 1.71
C GLY A 104 -22.98 30.00 2.40
N LYS A 105 -21.68 29.73 2.55
CA LYS A 105 -20.72 30.58 3.27
C LYS A 105 -19.45 30.79 2.45
N SER A 106 -18.77 31.91 2.66
CA SER A 106 -17.42 32.09 2.13
C SER A 106 -16.44 31.26 2.96
N ILE A 107 -15.56 30.51 2.30
CA ILE A 107 -14.60 29.59 2.92
C ILE A 107 -13.17 29.89 2.45
N THR A 108 -12.18 29.51 3.25
CA THR A 108 -10.75 29.66 2.91
C THR A 108 -9.98 28.46 3.43
N TYR A 109 -9.00 27.99 2.65
CA TYR A 109 -8.10 26.92 3.06
C TYR A 109 -7.31 27.30 4.32
N LYS A 110 -7.12 26.33 5.22
CA LYS A 110 -6.41 26.52 6.50
C LYS A 110 -5.22 25.61 6.65
N ASP A 111 -5.41 24.32 6.44
CA ASP A 111 -4.40 23.33 6.77
C ASP A 111 -4.64 22.02 6.03
N TYR A 112 -3.64 21.14 6.08
CA TYR A 112 -3.75 19.76 5.63
C TYR A 112 -3.18 18.81 6.68
N SER A 113 -3.54 17.53 6.57
CA SER A 113 -2.94 16.46 7.36
C SER A 113 -2.77 15.22 6.51
N PHE A 114 -1.63 14.56 6.60
CA PHE A 114 -1.39 13.25 6.00
C PHE A 114 -1.30 12.20 7.09
N SER A 115 -1.76 10.99 6.77
CA SER A 115 -1.70 9.80 7.60
C SER A 115 -1.13 8.67 6.77
N THR A 116 -0.39 7.77 7.41
CA THR A 116 0.01 6.49 6.82
C THR A 116 -1.14 5.48 6.84
N ILE A 117 -2.24 5.78 7.53
CA ILE A 117 -3.41 4.92 7.73
C ILE A 117 -4.61 5.58 7.05
N ASN A 118 -5.28 4.81 6.19
CA ASN A 118 -6.57 5.14 5.61
C ASN A 118 -7.51 3.93 5.79
N TRP A 119 -7.31 2.85 5.04
CA TRP A 119 -8.21 1.69 5.07
C TRP A 119 -7.56 0.41 5.58
N ILE A 120 -6.24 0.41 5.79
CA ILE A 120 -5.49 -0.72 6.37
C ILE A 120 -5.27 -0.45 7.87
N PRO A 121 -6.09 -1.03 8.76
CA PRO A 121 -6.03 -0.73 10.18
C PRO A 121 -4.73 -1.22 10.82
N THR A 122 -4.35 -0.57 11.92
CA THR A 122 -3.29 -1.01 12.81
C THR A 122 -3.87 -2.06 13.76
N GLY A 123 -3.64 -3.31 13.41
CA GLY A 123 -4.05 -4.47 14.20
C GLY A 123 -3.14 -4.86 15.34
N ASP A 124 -3.48 -5.96 15.99
CA ASP A 124 -2.61 -6.62 16.96
C ASP A 124 -1.30 -7.09 16.31
N VAL A 125 -0.25 -7.18 17.13
CA VAL A 125 1.06 -7.66 16.70
C VAL A 125 1.00 -9.15 16.46
N PHE A 126 1.37 -9.57 15.26
CA PHE A 126 1.53 -10.97 14.90
C PHE A 126 2.60 -11.63 15.78
N ILE A 127 2.24 -12.74 16.41
CA ILE A 127 3.15 -13.57 17.20
C ILE A 127 3.23 -14.95 16.52
N PRO A 128 4.41 -15.35 16.01
CA PRO A 128 4.60 -16.67 15.45
C PRO A 128 4.20 -17.79 16.42
N GLU A 129 3.53 -18.81 15.88
CA GLU A 129 3.24 -20.02 16.63
C GLU A 129 4.55 -20.74 17.01
N GLN A 130 4.58 -21.28 18.23
CA GLN A 130 5.76 -22.00 18.72
C GLN A 130 5.87 -23.42 18.17
N THR A 131 4.78 -23.96 17.62
CA THR A 131 4.68 -25.25 16.91
C THR A 131 5.37 -25.23 15.54
N THR A 132 5.36 -26.34 14.81
CA THR A 132 5.82 -26.39 13.42
C THR A 132 4.74 -25.79 12.51
N PRO A 133 4.93 -24.57 11.97
CA PRO A 133 3.93 -23.93 11.13
C PRO A 133 3.80 -24.68 9.81
N THR A 134 2.66 -24.55 9.15
CA THR A 134 2.42 -25.13 7.83
C THR A 134 2.06 -24.05 6.83
N LEU A 135 2.47 -24.24 5.57
CA LEU A 135 2.02 -23.38 4.48
C LEU A 135 0.54 -23.66 4.16
N GLN A 136 -0.28 -22.62 4.09
CA GLN A 136 -1.65 -22.72 3.58
C GLN A 136 -1.68 -22.49 2.07
N ASN A 137 -2.34 -23.36 1.33
CA ASN A 137 -2.44 -23.24 -0.12
C ASN A 137 -3.62 -22.34 -0.53
N GLY A 138 -3.37 -21.38 -1.41
CA GLY A 138 -4.39 -20.49 -1.96
C GLY A 138 -3.89 -19.69 -3.15
N TYR A 139 -4.73 -19.53 -4.19
CA TYR A 139 -4.47 -18.67 -5.37
C TYR A 139 -3.14 -18.99 -6.10
N GLY A 140 -2.74 -20.26 -6.11
CA GLY A 140 -1.50 -20.70 -6.75
C GLY A 140 -0.25 -20.46 -5.90
N TYR A 141 -0.39 -20.17 -4.60
CA TYR A 141 0.71 -19.96 -3.66
C TYR A 141 0.52 -20.78 -2.37
N GLY A 142 1.64 -21.14 -1.75
CA GLY A 142 1.71 -21.57 -0.36
C GLY A 142 2.10 -20.38 0.51
N TRP A 143 1.25 -20.04 1.46
CA TRP A 143 1.36 -18.88 2.34
C TRP A 143 1.83 -19.32 3.72
N GLY A 144 2.91 -18.72 4.21
CA GLY A 144 3.37 -18.90 5.58
C GLY A 144 2.41 -18.25 6.59
N GLN A 145 2.59 -18.60 7.86
CA GLN A 145 1.71 -18.17 8.94
C GLN A 145 1.48 -16.65 8.99
N ALA A 146 2.54 -15.85 8.84
CA ALA A 146 2.49 -14.39 8.87
C ALA A 146 1.72 -13.77 7.69
N TRP A 147 1.35 -14.58 6.70
CA TRP A 147 0.70 -14.16 5.46
C TRP A 147 -0.76 -14.54 5.36
N HIS A 148 -1.29 -15.34 6.29
CA HIS A 148 -2.69 -15.77 6.23
C HIS A 148 -3.65 -14.57 6.25
N ASP A 149 -3.34 -13.52 7.02
CA ASP A 149 -4.18 -12.32 7.11
C ASP A 149 -3.98 -11.38 5.90
N PRO A 150 -2.73 -11.03 5.48
CA PRO A 150 -2.47 -10.37 4.20
C PRO A 150 -3.16 -11.03 2.99
N TYR A 151 -3.18 -12.35 2.96
CA TYR A 151 -3.82 -13.12 1.89
C TYR A 151 -5.34 -12.89 1.84
N GLN A 152 -6.00 -12.81 2.99
CA GLN A 152 -7.43 -12.56 3.01
C GLN A 152 -7.79 -11.13 2.54
N MET A 153 -6.91 -10.13 2.69
CA MET A 153 -7.10 -8.81 2.07
C MET A 153 -7.02 -8.86 0.54
N LEU A 154 -6.10 -9.68 -0.02
CA LEU A 154 -5.97 -9.86 -1.48
C LEU A 154 -7.27 -10.36 -2.14
N ILE A 155 -8.20 -10.91 -1.37
CA ILE A 155 -9.47 -11.47 -1.85
C ILE A 155 -10.70 -10.64 -1.39
N GLY A 156 -10.47 -9.41 -0.88
CA GLY A 156 -11.52 -8.43 -0.61
C GLY A 156 -12.06 -8.41 0.83
N ASN A 157 -11.42 -9.07 1.79
CA ASN A 157 -11.86 -9.06 3.19
C ASN A 157 -11.21 -7.93 4.01
N LYS A 158 -11.97 -7.27 4.90
CA LYS A 158 -11.46 -6.31 5.90
C LYS A 158 -11.01 -7.03 7.17
N ILE A 159 -9.80 -6.81 7.66
CA ILE A 159 -9.21 -7.59 8.78
C ILE A 159 -8.42 -6.70 9.74
N SER A 160 -8.33 -7.10 11.01
CA SER A 160 -7.82 -6.31 12.13
C SER A 160 -6.57 -6.86 12.83
N ASP A 161 -5.92 -7.93 12.37
CA ASP A 161 -4.73 -8.54 13.03
C ASP A 161 -3.54 -8.60 12.05
N MET A 162 -2.86 -7.47 11.83
CA MET A 162 -1.98 -7.31 10.66
C MET A 162 -0.70 -6.53 10.91
N THR A 163 -0.24 -6.39 12.15
CA THR A 163 0.98 -5.63 12.42
C THR A 163 2.15 -6.52 12.82
N LEU A 164 3.35 -6.06 12.51
CA LEU A 164 4.60 -6.68 12.91
C LEU A 164 5.13 -5.96 14.15
N ASN A 165 5.99 -6.63 14.90
CA ASN A 165 6.59 -6.07 16.11
C ASN A 165 7.68 -5.04 15.78
N ALA A 166 7.29 -3.92 15.16
CA ALA A 166 8.16 -2.84 14.73
C ALA A 166 7.37 -1.53 14.75
N ILE A 167 7.86 -0.51 15.45
CA ILE A 167 7.22 0.81 15.48
C ILE A 167 7.78 1.66 14.33
N GLY A 168 6.88 2.14 13.47
CA GLY A 168 7.19 3.06 12.39
C GLY A 168 7.43 4.49 12.87
N PHE A 169 7.86 5.36 11.96
CA PHE A 169 8.08 6.79 12.25
C PHE A 169 6.80 7.54 12.64
N ASP A 170 5.63 6.98 12.30
CA ASP A 170 4.30 7.48 12.62
C ASP A 170 3.80 7.06 14.01
N GLY A 171 4.60 6.29 14.77
CA GLY A 171 4.28 5.81 16.11
C GLY A 171 3.39 4.57 16.15
N TYR A 172 3.04 3.99 14.98
CA TYR A 172 2.22 2.78 14.91
C TYR A 172 3.05 1.55 14.57
N ASN A 173 2.53 0.36 14.90
CA ASN A 173 3.17 -0.88 14.44
C ASN A 173 3.09 -0.99 12.91
N VAL A 174 4.18 -1.42 12.28
CA VAL A 174 4.27 -1.61 10.83
C VAL A 174 3.33 -2.72 10.38
N ARG A 175 2.50 -2.43 9.36
CA ARG A 175 1.53 -3.39 8.82
C ARG A 175 2.22 -4.42 7.92
N SER A 176 1.90 -5.70 8.09
CA SER A 176 2.50 -6.83 7.37
C SER A 176 2.31 -6.75 5.85
N VAL A 177 1.18 -6.20 5.39
CA VAL A 177 0.86 -5.98 3.97
C VAL A 177 1.71 -4.89 3.30
N ILE A 178 2.34 -4.02 4.09
CA ILE A 178 3.21 -2.91 3.64
C ILE A 178 4.69 -3.25 3.88
N ALA A 179 4.99 -4.12 4.83
CA ALA A 179 6.34 -4.48 5.25
C ALA A 179 7.21 -5.02 4.10
N PRO A 180 8.49 -4.65 4.01
CA PRO A 180 9.37 -5.13 2.94
C PRO A 180 9.54 -6.66 2.96
N LEU A 181 9.80 -7.25 1.79
CA LEU A 181 10.38 -8.58 1.71
C LEU A 181 11.85 -8.54 2.14
N ARG A 182 12.28 -9.60 2.80
CA ARG A 182 13.70 -9.83 3.09
C ARG A 182 14.43 -10.18 1.79
N CYS A 183 15.36 -9.32 1.41
CA CYS A 183 16.14 -9.48 0.18
C CYS A 183 17.47 -10.22 0.42
N ILE A 184 17.89 -10.98 -0.58
CA ILE A 184 19.29 -11.37 -0.73
C ILE A 184 20.04 -10.13 -1.23
N ASN A 185 20.70 -9.43 -0.31
CA ASN A 185 21.44 -8.20 -0.55
C ASN A 185 22.97 -8.42 -0.46
N PRO A 186 23.81 -7.41 -0.75
CA PRO A 186 25.27 -7.57 -0.69
C PRO A 186 25.79 -8.10 0.65
N ALA A 187 25.18 -7.73 1.78
CA ALA A 187 25.56 -8.23 3.10
C ALA A 187 25.32 -9.74 3.23
N VAL A 188 24.12 -10.20 2.86
CA VAL A 188 23.77 -11.63 2.84
C VAL A 188 24.68 -12.42 1.89
N ILE A 189 24.94 -11.88 0.71
CA ILE A 189 25.81 -12.50 -0.28
C ILE A 189 27.24 -12.66 0.27
N SER A 190 27.74 -11.64 0.98
CA SER A 190 29.05 -11.68 1.62
C SER A 190 29.10 -12.71 2.76
N LEU A 191 28.09 -12.74 3.64
CA LEU A 191 28.00 -13.68 4.75
C LEU A 191 28.08 -15.14 4.30
N PHE A 192 27.38 -15.48 3.22
CA PHE A 192 27.37 -16.84 2.67
C PHE A 192 28.49 -17.10 1.66
N ASN A 193 29.40 -16.14 1.45
CA ASN A 193 30.47 -16.21 0.47
C ASN A 193 29.96 -16.62 -0.94
N ALA A 194 28.81 -16.06 -1.33
CA ALA A 194 28.17 -16.37 -2.60
C ALA A 194 28.68 -15.45 -3.72
N SER A 195 28.77 -15.99 -4.94
CA SER A 195 29.19 -15.21 -6.12
C SER A 195 28.15 -14.18 -6.54
N SER A 196 26.87 -14.48 -6.35
CA SER A 196 25.74 -13.60 -6.68
C SER A 196 24.53 -13.93 -5.82
N ALA A 197 23.50 -13.08 -5.88
CA ALA A 197 22.25 -13.33 -5.17
C ALA A 197 21.60 -14.67 -5.58
N THR A 198 21.69 -15.05 -6.87
CA THR A 198 21.13 -16.32 -7.38
C THR A 198 21.78 -17.56 -6.78
N ASN A 199 22.96 -17.43 -6.17
CA ASN A 199 23.66 -18.54 -5.51
C ASN A 199 23.30 -18.70 -4.04
N VAL A 200 22.53 -17.78 -3.46
CA VAL A 200 21.98 -17.91 -2.11
C VAL A 200 20.65 -18.69 -2.20
N THR A 201 20.55 -19.73 -1.38
CA THR A 201 19.47 -20.71 -1.40
C THR A 201 18.44 -20.45 -0.31
N LEU A 202 17.27 -21.08 -0.41
CA LEU A 202 16.24 -20.99 0.61
C LEU A 202 16.72 -21.54 1.95
N ILE A 203 17.47 -22.64 1.97
CA ILE A 203 18.03 -23.18 3.23
C ILE A 203 18.94 -22.14 3.91
N GLN A 204 19.75 -21.42 3.14
CA GLN A 204 20.61 -20.35 3.67
C GLN A 204 19.78 -19.18 4.22
N MET A 205 18.80 -18.70 3.47
CA MET A 205 17.94 -17.59 3.93
C MET A 205 17.09 -17.98 5.15
N ASN A 206 16.56 -19.21 5.18
CA ASN A 206 15.82 -19.76 6.30
C ASN A 206 16.67 -19.91 7.57
N SER A 207 17.98 -20.07 7.43
CA SER A 207 18.94 -20.15 8.56
C SER A 207 19.62 -18.83 8.87
N LEU A 208 19.31 -17.72 8.18
CA LEU A 208 20.01 -16.45 8.32
C LEU A 208 20.06 -15.95 9.78
N ASP A 209 18.92 -15.95 10.47
CA ASP A 209 18.81 -15.47 11.86
C ASP A 209 19.67 -16.28 12.82
N GLN A 210 19.87 -17.58 12.56
CA GLN A 210 20.79 -18.41 13.33
C GLN A 210 22.23 -18.18 12.88
N LYS A 211 22.44 -18.06 11.57
CA LYS A 211 23.78 -17.92 10.98
C LYS A 211 24.49 -16.69 11.48
N ILE A 212 23.81 -15.54 11.57
CA ILE A 212 24.40 -14.29 12.06
C ILE A 212 24.85 -14.36 13.52
N LYS A 213 24.25 -15.24 14.34
CA LYS A 213 24.60 -15.43 15.75
C LYS A 213 25.86 -16.26 15.95
N GLU A 214 26.24 -17.05 14.96
CA GLU A 214 27.50 -17.80 14.98
C GLU A 214 28.71 -16.85 14.82
N GLN A 215 29.91 -17.36 15.10
CA GLN A 215 31.13 -16.68 14.69
C GLN A 215 31.26 -16.74 13.16
N ASN A 216 31.42 -15.59 12.52
CA ASN A 216 31.53 -15.51 11.06
C ASN A 216 32.58 -14.48 10.63
N THR A 217 33.21 -14.76 9.49
CA THR A 217 34.10 -13.83 8.79
C THR A 217 33.51 -13.54 7.41
N PHE A 218 33.38 -12.27 7.07
CA PHE A 218 32.81 -11.80 5.79
C PHE A 218 33.49 -10.50 5.35
N MET A 219 33.33 -10.12 4.09
CA MET A 219 33.80 -8.82 3.58
C MET A 219 32.68 -7.78 3.79
N ASN A 220 32.99 -6.65 4.42
CA ASN A 220 32.05 -5.55 4.60
C ASN A 220 31.83 -4.77 3.28
N ALA A 221 31.02 -3.70 3.33
CA ALA A 221 30.72 -2.86 2.18
C ALA A 221 31.98 -2.30 1.51
N ASP A 222 33.02 -1.95 2.27
CA ASP A 222 34.30 -1.42 1.75
C ASP A 222 35.29 -2.51 1.29
N GLY A 223 34.89 -3.79 1.32
CA GLY A 223 35.77 -4.91 0.97
C GLY A 223 36.79 -5.27 2.05
N ILE A 224 36.58 -4.82 3.29
CA ILE A 224 37.41 -5.14 4.46
C ILE A 224 36.90 -6.43 5.10
N SER A 225 37.82 -7.33 5.44
CA SER A 225 37.47 -8.57 6.15
C SER A 225 37.13 -8.27 7.61
N ILE A 226 35.89 -8.56 8.00
CA ILE A 226 35.37 -8.40 9.36
C ILE A 226 35.12 -9.78 9.94
N THR A 227 35.47 -9.97 11.22
CA THR A 227 35.12 -11.17 11.99
C THR A 227 34.27 -10.77 13.18
N LEU A 228 33.03 -11.26 13.21
CA LEU A 228 32.15 -11.11 14.37
C LEU A 228 32.24 -12.37 15.23
N PRO A 229 32.41 -12.24 16.56
CA PRO A 229 32.36 -13.39 17.48
C PRO A 229 30.95 -13.98 17.52
N ALA A 230 30.79 -15.18 18.09
CA ALA A 230 29.46 -15.72 18.35
C ALA A 230 28.70 -14.84 19.37
N ASP A 231 27.42 -14.60 19.12
CA ASP A 231 26.53 -13.77 19.94
C ASP A 231 25.06 -14.17 19.69
N GLU A 232 24.45 -14.81 20.67
CA GLU A 232 23.06 -15.29 20.60
C GLU A 232 22.01 -14.17 20.55
N THR A 233 22.41 -12.94 20.91
CA THR A 233 21.53 -11.76 20.93
C THR A 233 21.59 -10.95 19.64
N ARG A 234 22.54 -11.26 18.74
CA ARG A 234 22.73 -10.51 17.50
C ARG A 234 21.48 -10.56 16.62
N THR A 235 21.01 -9.40 16.24
CA THR A 235 19.90 -9.20 15.29
C THR A 235 20.41 -9.06 13.86
N TYR A 236 19.51 -9.13 12.88
CA TYR A 236 19.90 -8.91 11.49
C TYR A 236 20.32 -7.46 11.26
N ALA A 237 19.68 -6.50 11.94
CA ALA A 237 20.12 -5.12 11.96
C ALA A 237 21.55 -4.94 12.47
N ASP A 238 21.94 -5.63 13.55
CA ASP A 238 23.33 -5.59 14.07
C ASP A 238 24.34 -6.10 13.04
N PHE A 239 23.98 -7.17 12.32
CA PHE A 239 24.80 -7.66 11.22
C PHE A 239 24.91 -6.64 10.07
N LEU A 240 23.82 -5.97 9.69
CA LEU A 240 23.83 -4.93 8.66
C LEU A 240 24.67 -3.72 9.09
N LYS A 241 24.54 -3.27 10.35
CA LYS A 241 25.36 -2.20 10.94
C LYS A 241 26.84 -2.52 10.84
N ALA A 242 27.23 -3.77 11.17
CA ALA A 242 28.61 -4.23 11.01
C ALA A 242 29.06 -4.33 9.54
N TYR A 243 28.17 -4.70 8.61
CA TYR A 243 28.48 -4.76 7.19
C TYR A 243 28.72 -3.38 6.56
N TYR A 244 27.95 -2.36 6.97
CA TYR A 244 28.10 -1.00 6.47
C TYR A 244 29.03 -0.11 7.32
N ASP A 245 29.60 -0.65 8.40
CA ASP A 245 30.45 0.08 9.36
C ASP A 245 29.76 1.33 9.95
N VAL A 246 28.49 1.17 10.34
CA VAL A 246 27.67 2.23 10.96
C VAL A 246 27.20 1.82 12.35
N THR A 247 26.85 2.81 13.18
CA THR A 247 26.32 2.55 14.53
C THR A 247 24.80 2.48 14.56
N SER A 248 24.14 3.03 13.53
CA SER A 248 22.69 3.03 13.36
C SER A 248 22.33 2.85 11.89
N LEU A 249 21.26 2.11 11.59
CA LEU A 249 20.76 1.99 10.22
C LEU A 249 20.29 3.33 9.62
N ASN A 250 20.04 4.34 10.44
CA ASN A 250 19.69 5.69 9.98
C ASN A 250 20.86 6.45 9.36
N GLU A 251 22.10 6.07 9.68
CA GLU A 251 23.33 6.67 9.14
C GLU A 251 23.61 6.23 7.69
N LEU A 252 22.94 5.17 7.24
CA LEU A 252 23.07 4.67 5.87
C LEU A 252 22.67 5.73 4.85
N SER A 253 23.47 5.85 3.80
CA SER A 253 23.10 6.57 2.60
C SER A 253 21.89 5.91 1.93
N PHE A 254 21.24 6.67 1.04
CA PHE A 254 20.09 6.14 0.31
C PHE A 254 20.44 4.96 -0.58
N VAL A 255 21.63 4.96 -1.20
CA VAL A 255 22.14 3.82 -1.99
C VAL A 255 22.29 2.57 -1.12
N GLU A 256 22.76 2.71 0.12
CA GLU A 256 22.91 1.59 1.04
C GLU A 256 21.56 1.05 1.52
N LYS A 257 20.61 1.93 1.84
CA LYS A 257 19.22 1.52 2.13
C LYS A 257 18.60 0.78 0.94
N THR A 258 18.78 1.30 -0.28
CA THR A 258 18.34 0.64 -1.52
C THR A 258 18.97 -0.74 -1.70
N ASN A 259 20.27 -0.89 -1.39
CA ASN A 259 20.95 -2.19 -1.45
C ASN A 259 20.33 -3.20 -0.48
N ILE A 260 20.00 -2.79 0.75
CA ILE A 260 19.34 -3.65 1.76
C ILE A 260 18.01 -4.19 1.21
N PHE A 261 17.20 -3.31 0.61
CA PHE A 261 15.87 -3.63 0.08
C PHE A 261 15.89 -4.23 -1.33
N GLY A 262 17.07 -4.56 -1.85
CA GLY A 262 17.23 -5.28 -3.10
C GLY A 262 17.01 -4.38 -4.33
N TRP A 263 18.04 -3.66 -4.73
CA TRP A 263 18.21 -3.13 -6.08
C TRP A 263 19.71 -2.87 -6.23
N GLY A 264 20.27 -3.05 -7.43
CA GLY A 264 21.72 -2.92 -7.58
C GLY A 264 22.10 -2.85 -9.04
N ASN A 265 22.17 -1.63 -9.55
CA ASN A 265 22.93 -1.25 -10.75
C ASN A 265 23.29 0.25 -10.70
N GLU A 266 23.83 0.73 -9.57
CA GLU A 266 24.74 1.88 -9.49
C GLU A 266 25.19 2.02 -8.02
N GLY A 267 26.49 1.87 -7.76
CA GLY A 267 27.07 2.08 -6.41
C GLY A 267 27.19 0.86 -5.48
N SER A 268 26.67 -0.33 -5.81
CA SER A 268 26.96 -1.52 -5.00
C SER A 268 28.42 -1.93 -5.17
N VAL A 269 29.18 -2.02 -4.08
CA VAL A 269 30.53 -2.59 -4.11
C VAL A 269 30.40 -4.05 -4.57
N ASN A 270 30.98 -4.36 -5.74
CA ASN A 270 31.03 -5.68 -6.41
C ASN A 270 29.95 -6.05 -7.45
N GLY A 271 29.08 -5.13 -7.92
CA GLY A 271 28.17 -5.42 -9.04
C GLY A 271 27.21 -6.60 -8.81
N LYS A 272 26.84 -6.85 -7.54
CA LYS A 272 25.95 -7.95 -7.16
C LYS A 272 24.55 -7.39 -6.93
N SER A 273 23.71 -7.44 -7.96
CA SER A 273 22.30 -7.02 -7.86
C SER A 273 21.58 -7.82 -6.78
N GLY A 274 20.94 -7.12 -5.83
CA GLY A 274 20.10 -7.75 -4.81
C GLY A 274 18.77 -8.24 -5.38
N GLN A 275 18.19 -9.29 -4.78
CA GLN A 275 16.91 -9.86 -5.22
C GLN A 275 16.03 -10.24 -4.02
N SER A 276 14.72 -10.06 -4.12
CA SER A 276 13.75 -10.57 -3.15
C SER A 276 13.36 -12.03 -3.41
N ALA A 277 13.40 -12.44 -4.68
CA ALA A 277 13.07 -13.80 -5.10
C ALA A 277 14.22 -14.77 -4.83
N ILE A 278 13.94 -15.84 -4.09
CA ILE A 278 14.86 -16.97 -3.89
C ILE A 278 14.49 -18.05 -4.90
N THR A 279 15.37 -18.33 -5.84
CA THR A 279 15.06 -19.24 -6.97
C THR A 279 15.44 -20.69 -6.71
N ASN A 280 16.26 -20.94 -5.68
CA ASN A 280 16.88 -22.23 -5.39
C ASN A 280 16.55 -22.69 -3.99
N TYR A 281 16.15 -23.95 -3.81
CA TYR A 281 15.85 -24.52 -2.50
C TYR A 281 17.14 -24.79 -1.70
N LYS A 282 18.03 -25.66 -2.21
CA LYS A 282 19.27 -26.07 -1.51
C LYS A 282 20.52 -26.03 -2.36
N GLY A 283 20.40 -25.85 -3.67
CA GLY A 283 21.53 -25.87 -4.59
C GLY A 283 21.21 -25.28 -5.95
N ASN A 284 22.23 -25.24 -6.82
CA ASN A 284 22.12 -24.76 -8.19
C ASN A 284 22.78 -25.74 -9.18
N ARG A 285 22.75 -27.06 -8.88
CA ARG A 285 23.48 -28.10 -9.65
C ARG A 285 22.61 -28.87 -10.64
N GLY A 286 21.36 -28.45 -10.88
CA GLY A 286 20.54 -28.98 -11.98
C GLY A 286 19.51 -30.05 -11.63
N GLY A 287 19.45 -30.54 -10.38
CA GLY A 287 18.46 -31.54 -9.94
C GLY A 287 17.17 -30.92 -9.39
N SER A 288 16.03 -31.61 -9.47
CA SER A 288 14.77 -31.16 -8.84
C SER A 288 14.93 -30.84 -7.36
N ASP A 289 15.66 -31.69 -6.67
CA ASP A 289 16.01 -31.58 -5.27
C ASP A 289 16.75 -30.29 -4.90
N ASP A 290 17.38 -29.63 -5.86
CA ASP A 290 18.11 -28.38 -5.65
C ASP A 290 17.20 -27.16 -5.76
N PHE A 291 16.17 -27.23 -6.61
CA PHE A 291 15.29 -26.10 -6.94
C PHE A 291 13.96 -26.13 -6.19
N PHE A 292 13.44 -27.31 -5.89
CA PHE A 292 12.10 -27.51 -5.34
C PHE A 292 12.13 -28.01 -3.90
N ILE A 293 11.21 -27.53 -3.07
CA ILE A 293 11.07 -28.00 -1.69
C ILE A 293 10.42 -29.39 -1.69
N PRO A 294 11.10 -30.44 -1.21
CA PRO A 294 10.47 -31.75 -1.06
C PRO A 294 9.48 -31.73 0.11
N VAL A 295 8.39 -32.49 0.00
CA VAL A 295 7.36 -32.59 1.04
C VAL A 295 7.94 -32.98 2.41
N THR A 296 9.00 -33.80 2.44
CA THR A 296 9.68 -34.20 3.68
C THR A 296 10.29 -33.03 4.44
N ALA A 297 10.85 -32.04 3.75
CA ALA A 297 11.45 -30.85 4.37
C ALA A 297 10.39 -29.89 4.97
N LEU A 298 9.14 -29.99 4.53
CA LEU A 298 8.02 -29.26 5.13
C LEU A 298 7.55 -29.90 6.45
N HIS A 299 8.00 -31.13 6.75
CA HIS A 299 7.54 -31.89 7.92
C HIS A 299 8.64 -32.21 8.92
N ASP A 300 9.91 -32.04 8.56
CA ASP A 300 11.05 -32.33 9.45
C ASP A 300 11.47 -31.13 10.34
N GLY A 301 10.82 -29.98 10.18
CA GLY A 301 11.08 -28.76 10.95
C GLY A 301 12.26 -27.93 10.45
N SER A 302 12.98 -28.38 9.41
CA SER A 302 14.14 -27.65 8.85
C SER A 302 13.75 -26.31 8.22
N LEU A 303 12.49 -26.14 7.82
CA LEU A 303 11.96 -24.95 7.17
C LEU A 303 11.04 -24.10 8.07
N LYS A 304 11.17 -24.20 9.40
CA LYS A 304 10.27 -23.48 10.34
C LYS A 304 10.19 -21.97 10.07
N HIS A 305 11.33 -21.30 9.83
CA HIS A 305 11.35 -19.86 9.56
C HIS A 305 10.61 -19.54 8.24
N PHE A 306 10.86 -20.33 7.18
CA PHE A 306 10.15 -20.20 5.92
C PHE A 306 8.64 -20.51 6.03
N GLN A 307 8.23 -21.50 6.82
CA GLN A 307 6.81 -21.80 7.04
C GLN A 307 6.09 -20.73 7.85
N THR A 308 6.84 -19.91 8.60
CA THR A 308 6.30 -18.74 9.30
C THR A 308 6.21 -17.53 8.37
N TRP A 309 7.34 -17.17 7.74
CA TRP A 309 7.52 -15.88 7.08
C TRP A 309 7.52 -15.95 5.56
N GLY A 310 7.41 -17.15 4.98
CA GLY A 310 7.65 -17.39 3.57
C GLY A 310 6.40 -17.40 2.70
N ILE A 311 6.62 -17.24 1.40
CA ILE A 311 5.67 -17.55 0.33
C ILE A 311 6.37 -18.45 -0.68
N ALA A 312 5.64 -19.44 -1.20
CA ALA A 312 6.09 -20.29 -2.30
C ALA A 312 5.08 -20.28 -3.44
N SER A 313 5.54 -20.25 -4.68
CA SER A 313 4.65 -20.52 -5.83
C SER A 313 4.28 -22.01 -5.85
N MET A 314 3.00 -22.35 -5.99
CA MET A 314 2.55 -23.75 -6.04
C MET A 314 2.95 -24.42 -7.35
N TYR A 315 3.05 -25.75 -7.28
CA TYR A 315 3.21 -26.59 -8.45
C TYR A 315 2.01 -26.50 -9.41
N ASN A 316 2.31 -26.19 -10.67
CA ASN A 316 1.32 -25.98 -11.73
C ASN A 316 1.41 -26.99 -12.89
N GLY A 317 2.17 -28.09 -12.72
CA GLY A 317 2.30 -29.11 -13.77
C GLY A 317 3.40 -28.86 -14.82
N SER A 318 4.17 -27.78 -14.71
CA SER A 318 5.14 -27.39 -15.75
C SER A 318 6.48 -28.16 -15.72
N TYR A 319 6.66 -29.14 -14.82
CA TYR A 319 7.91 -29.89 -14.68
C TYR A 319 7.68 -31.41 -14.69
N ASN A 320 8.74 -32.19 -14.93
CA ASN A 320 8.66 -33.66 -14.96
C ASN A 320 8.67 -34.28 -13.55
N PHE A 321 7.94 -33.70 -12.59
CA PHE A 321 7.89 -34.15 -11.18
C PHE A 321 6.46 -34.18 -10.65
N SER A 322 6.25 -34.92 -9.56
CA SER A 322 4.95 -35.05 -8.91
C SER A 322 4.70 -33.91 -7.92
N ALA A 323 3.50 -33.33 -7.97
CA ALA A 323 3.02 -32.35 -6.99
C ALA A 323 2.97 -32.92 -5.55
N ILE A 324 2.90 -34.26 -5.44
CA ILE A 324 2.89 -34.97 -4.15
C ILE A 324 4.27 -34.91 -3.49
N ASP A 325 5.33 -35.01 -4.29
CA ASP A 325 6.71 -35.03 -3.79
C ASP A 325 7.27 -33.61 -3.66
N TYR A 326 6.86 -32.70 -4.55
CA TYR A 326 7.28 -31.30 -4.59
C TYR A 326 6.05 -30.39 -4.78
N PRO A 327 5.40 -29.97 -3.68
CA PRO A 327 4.18 -29.16 -3.76
C PRO A 327 4.42 -27.73 -4.26
N TYR A 328 5.67 -27.24 -4.22
CA TYR A 328 6.04 -25.87 -4.55
C TYR A 328 7.09 -25.80 -5.66
N THR A 329 7.00 -24.76 -6.48
CA THR A 329 7.90 -24.47 -7.62
C THR A 329 8.98 -23.47 -7.24
N LYS A 330 9.93 -23.26 -8.17
CA LYS A 330 10.94 -22.22 -8.08
C LYS A 330 10.29 -20.85 -7.83
N THR A 331 10.99 -20.00 -7.08
CA THR A 331 10.56 -18.66 -6.62
C THR A 331 9.85 -18.70 -5.27
N TYR A 332 10.64 -18.45 -4.24
CA TYR A 332 10.25 -18.27 -2.85
C TYR A 332 10.51 -16.84 -2.41
N TYR A 333 9.78 -16.38 -1.42
CA TYR A 333 9.96 -15.06 -0.80
C TYR A 333 9.93 -15.19 0.72
N LEU A 334 10.51 -14.23 1.43
CA LEU A 334 10.44 -14.11 2.89
C LEU A 334 9.98 -12.70 3.25
N LEU A 335 9.06 -12.58 4.19
CA LEU A 335 8.73 -11.32 4.85
C LEU A 335 9.91 -10.90 5.75
N GLU A 336 10.24 -9.61 5.79
CA GLU A 336 11.17 -9.11 6.80
C GLU A 336 10.54 -9.20 8.20
N SER A 337 11.34 -9.52 9.20
CA SER A 337 10.90 -9.76 10.58
C SER A 337 11.77 -9.07 11.63
N ASP A 338 12.91 -8.51 11.23
CA ASP A 338 13.76 -7.72 12.13
C ASP A 338 13.14 -6.33 12.37
N PRO A 339 12.85 -5.94 13.62
CA PRO A 339 12.14 -4.69 13.92
C PRO A 339 12.84 -3.41 13.42
N GLU A 340 14.17 -3.35 13.50
CA GLU A 340 14.92 -2.15 13.10
C GLU A 340 14.96 -2.05 11.57
N VAL A 341 15.09 -3.18 10.86
CA VAL A 341 15.03 -3.24 9.39
C VAL A 341 13.62 -2.95 8.88
N LEU A 342 12.59 -3.42 9.58
CA LEU A 342 11.19 -3.11 9.28
C LEU A 342 10.91 -1.61 9.41
N ALA A 343 11.32 -0.99 10.52
CA ALA A 343 11.17 0.45 10.72
C ALA A 343 11.92 1.27 9.65
N LEU A 344 13.16 0.87 9.33
CA LEU A 344 13.95 1.48 8.25
C LEU A 344 13.22 1.38 6.90
N GLY A 345 12.69 0.21 6.55
CA GLY A 345 12.01 -0.01 5.28
C GLY A 345 10.69 0.74 5.18
N TYR A 346 9.96 0.82 6.28
CA TYR A 346 8.73 1.59 6.37
C TYR A 346 8.99 3.09 6.20
N GLU A 347 9.96 3.66 6.91
CA GLU A 347 10.34 5.05 6.74
C GLU A 347 10.84 5.33 5.31
N TYR A 348 11.71 4.47 4.77
CA TYR A 348 12.23 4.59 3.41
C TYR A 348 11.11 4.60 2.36
N LEU A 349 10.08 3.77 2.54
CA LEU A 349 8.93 3.72 1.65
C LEU A 349 8.20 5.07 1.58
N TYR A 350 7.87 5.67 2.72
CA TYR A 350 7.13 6.95 2.75
C TYR A 350 8.01 8.17 2.48
N ASP A 351 9.30 8.11 2.81
CA ASP A 351 10.24 9.21 2.57
C ASP A 351 10.67 9.31 1.11
N ARG A 352 10.72 8.19 0.38
CA ARG A 352 11.30 8.17 -0.98
C ARG A 352 10.50 7.45 -2.03
N CYS A 353 9.88 6.32 -1.70
CA CYS A 353 9.24 5.50 -2.72
C CYS A 353 7.87 6.05 -3.12
N LEU A 354 7.06 6.45 -2.13
CA LEU A 354 5.75 7.04 -2.32
C LEU A 354 5.88 8.55 -2.48
N ARG A 355 5.71 9.05 -3.71
CA ARG A 355 5.92 10.45 -4.04
C ARG A 355 4.62 11.13 -4.44
N ILE A 356 4.40 12.33 -3.91
CA ILE A 356 3.21 13.15 -4.17
C ILE A 356 3.59 14.62 -4.27
N THR A 357 2.97 15.33 -5.20
CA THR A 357 3.05 16.79 -5.28
C THR A 357 1.67 17.38 -5.52
N PHE A 358 1.40 18.51 -4.88
CA PHE A 358 0.26 19.37 -5.23
C PHE A 358 0.64 20.43 -6.28
N ASP A 359 1.93 20.61 -6.55
CA ASP A 359 2.47 21.65 -7.42
C ASP A 359 3.58 21.06 -8.30
N ASN A 360 3.19 20.35 -9.36
CA ASN A 360 4.14 19.80 -10.34
C ASN A 360 4.88 20.88 -11.17
N VAL A 361 4.53 22.16 -11.05
CA VAL A 361 5.19 23.25 -11.77
C VAL A 361 6.44 23.69 -11.02
N ASN A 362 6.31 23.96 -9.72
CA ASN A 362 7.42 24.44 -8.89
C ASN A 362 8.11 23.32 -8.10
N GLN A 363 7.41 22.21 -7.86
CA GLN A 363 7.91 21.02 -7.16
C GLN A 363 7.55 19.75 -7.94
N PRO A 364 8.10 19.58 -9.17
CA PRO A 364 7.87 18.39 -9.97
C PRO A 364 8.39 17.14 -9.26
N LEU A 365 7.70 16.02 -9.45
CA LEU A 365 8.19 14.74 -8.96
C LEU A 365 9.40 14.31 -9.79
N ASN A 366 10.49 14.00 -9.10
CA ASN A 366 11.60 13.28 -9.71
C ASN A 366 11.12 11.84 -10.03
N VAL A 367 11.32 11.38 -11.27
CA VAL A 367 10.99 10.00 -11.74
C VAL A 367 12.23 9.12 -11.95
N THR A 368 13.41 9.62 -11.61
CA THR A 368 14.64 8.82 -11.52
C THR A 368 14.54 7.80 -10.39
N GLY A 369 15.39 6.77 -10.49
CA GLY A 369 15.46 5.66 -9.55
C GLY A 369 15.64 6.12 -8.10
N VAL A 370 14.98 5.45 -7.17
CA VAL A 370 15.09 5.68 -5.70
C VAL A 370 16.52 5.65 -5.14
N GLU A 371 17.45 5.00 -5.84
CA GLU A 371 18.88 4.97 -5.56
C GLU A 371 19.59 6.31 -5.82
N SER A 372 18.99 7.21 -6.59
CA SER A 372 19.67 8.44 -6.96
C SER A 372 19.87 9.35 -5.75
N TYR A 373 21.03 10.00 -5.72
CA TYR A 373 21.42 10.94 -4.65
C TYR A 373 20.59 12.23 -4.64
N ASP A 374 19.59 12.36 -5.51
CA ASP A 374 18.80 13.58 -5.59
C ASP A 374 17.99 13.80 -4.30
N ALA A 375 18.21 14.96 -3.67
CA ALA A 375 17.51 15.39 -2.47
C ALA A 375 16.05 15.82 -2.75
N GLN A 376 15.68 15.97 -4.04
CA GLN A 376 14.38 16.48 -4.48
C GLN A 376 13.27 15.42 -4.55
N HIS A 377 13.48 14.21 -4.03
CA HIS A 377 12.40 13.23 -3.93
C HIS A 377 11.32 13.72 -2.95
N THR A 378 10.18 14.19 -3.45
CA THR A 378 9.05 14.64 -2.62
C THR A 378 8.26 13.43 -2.11
N GLY A 379 8.82 12.74 -1.12
CA GLY A 379 8.13 11.64 -0.45
C GLY A 379 6.96 12.12 0.41
N MET A 380 5.97 11.25 0.59
CA MET A 380 4.80 11.48 1.42
C MET A 380 5.13 11.84 2.88
N LYS A 381 6.21 11.29 3.43
CA LYS A 381 6.68 11.63 4.78
C LYS A 381 6.91 13.14 4.96
N LYS A 382 7.35 13.86 3.92
CA LYS A 382 7.55 15.32 3.96
C LYS A 382 6.25 16.10 4.20
N TYR A 383 5.12 15.57 3.73
CA TYR A 383 3.79 16.11 4.00
C TYR A 383 3.32 15.76 5.41
N ILE A 384 3.60 14.55 5.89
CA ILE A 384 3.32 14.16 7.28
C ILE A 384 4.10 15.06 8.26
N ASP A 385 5.38 15.31 7.97
CA ASP A 385 6.27 16.16 8.76
C ASP A 385 5.99 17.67 8.57
N LYS A 386 5.11 18.04 7.63
CA LYS A 386 4.80 19.43 7.24
C LYS A 386 6.04 20.28 6.96
N ASN A 387 6.97 19.77 6.15
CA ASN A 387 8.15 20.56 5.81
C ASN A 387 7.78 21.81 4.96
N GLU A 388 8.70 22.77 4.90
CA GLU A 388 8.46 24.07 4.21
C GLU A 388 8.07 23.90 2.74
N ALA A 389 8.74 23.01 2.02
CA ALA A 389 8.46 22.76 0.61
C ALA A 389 7.03 22.20 0.41
N SER A 390 6.66 21.13 1.12
CA SER A 390 5.32 20.54 1.07
C SER A 390 4.25 21.54 1.44
N ASN A 391 4.46 22.34 2.50
CA ASN A 391 3.51 23.41 2.87
C ASN A 391 3.35 24.45 1.76
N SER A 392 4.45 24.86 1.13
CA SER A 392 4.41 25.79 0.00
C SER A 392 3.69 25.20 -1.21
N ALA A 393 3.88 23.91 -1.52
CA ALA A 393 3.21 23.26 -2.63
C ALA A 393 1.68 23.22 -2.42
N VAL A 394 1.23 22.83 -1.22
CA VAL A 394 -0.20 22.82 -0.89
C VAL A 394 -0.75 24.25 -0.87
N ALA A 395 -0.04 25.22 -0.27
CA ALA A 395 -0.49 26.61 -0.25
C ALA A 395 -0.63 27.21 -1.65
N THR A 396 0.31 26.93 -2.56
CA THR A 396 0.21 27.36 -3.97
C THR A 396 -0.98 26.72 -4.67
N ALA A 397 -1.17 25.41 -4.53
CA ALA A 397 -2.33 24.70 -5.08
C ALA A 397 -3.66 25.24 -4.53
N MET A 398 -3.66 25.68 -3.27
CA MET A 398 -4.81 26.32 -2.60
C MET A 398 -4.89 27.83 -2.83
N GLN A 399 -4.20 28.35 -3.86
CA GLN A 399 -4.18 29.77 -4.23
C GLN A 399 -3.92 30.71 -3.04
N GLN A 400 -2.98 30.32 -2.19
CA GLN A 400 -2.57 31.05 -0.98
C GLN A 400 -3.73 31.33 -0.01
N GLY A 401 -4.71 30.43 0.05
CA GLY A 401 -5.87 30.55 0.95
C GLY A 401 -6.86 31.62 0.54
N THR A 402 -6.95 31.93 -0.76
CA THR A 402 -7.97 32.83 -1.29
C THR A 402 -9.37 32.38 -0.87
N TYR A 403 -10.25 33.34 -0.59
CA TYR A 403 -11.63 33.05 -0.22
C TYR A 403 -12.40 32.53 -1.43
N LEU A 404 -13.08 31.40 -1.24
CA LEU A 404 -14.03 30.81 -2.16
C LEU A 404 -15.44 31.19 -1.71
N GLN A 405 -16.16 31.96 -2.51
CA GLN A 405 -17.57 32.32 -2.26
C GLN A 405 -18.48 31.11 -2.50
N ASP A 406 -19.72 31.20 -2.03
CA ASP A 406 -20.73 30.19 -2.33
C ASP A 406 -20.99 30.13 -3.85
N GLY A 407 -21.05 28.92 -4.39
CA GLY A 407 -21.13 28.64 -5.83
C GLY A 407 -19.80 28.70 -6.58
N GLU A 408 -18.70 29.13 -5.96
CA GLU A 408 -17.38 29.16 -6.62
C GLU A 408 -16.66 27.82 -6.51
N MET A 409 -15.65 27.63 -7.38
CA MET A 409 -14.82 26.43 -7.41
C MET A 409 -13.32 26.76 -7.45
N LEU A 410 -12.52 25.86 -6.88
CA LEU A 410 -11.07 25.83 -6.96
C LEU A 410 -10.64 24.59 -7.75
N THR A 411 -9.81 24.77 -8.78
CA THR A 411 -9.19 23.67 -9.53
C THR A 411 -7.70 23.53 -9.17
N ILE A 412 -7.23 22.29 -9.11
CA ILE A 412 -5.84 21.92 -8.84
C ILE A 412 -5.39 20.97 -9.96
N ASP A 413 -4.83 21.53 -11.02
CA ASP A 413 -4.35 20.80 -12.20
C ASP A 413 -2.96 20.17 -12.03
N THR A 414 -2.25 20.62 -10.99
CA THR A 414 -0.83 20.40 -10.78
C THR A 414 -0.53 19.22 -9.86
N MET A 415 -1.56 18.50 -9.42
CA MET A 415 -1.39 17.38 -8.51
C MET A 415 -0.93 16.12 -9.26
N GLU A 416 0.15 15.51 -8.78
CA GLU A 416 0.72 14.29 -9.34
C GLU A 416 1.17 13.30 -8.27
N VAL A 417 1.15 12.03 -8.64
CA VAL A 417 1.64 10.92 -7.83
C VAL A 417 2.63 10.05 -8.61
N TYR A 418 3.58 9.47 -7.91
CA TYR A 418 4.57 8.55 -8.47
C TYR A 418 4.99 7.52 -7.44
N MET A 419 5.26 6.30 -7.92
CA MET A 419 5.89 5.27 -7.10
C MET A 419 7.05 4.64 -7.85
N ASP A 420 8.18 4.58 -7.14
CA ASP A 420 9.30 3.73 -7.48
C ASP A 420 9.77 2.99 -6.22
N VAL A 421 9.93 1.67 -6.31
CA VAL A 421 10.31 0.82 -5.18
C VAL A 421 11.37 -0.21 -5.59
N PRO A 422 12.28 -0.56 -4.66
CA PRO A 422 13.20 -1.67 -4.86
C PRO A 422 12.46 -3.03 -4.79
N ASN A 423 13.20 -4.12 -5.02
CA ASN A 423 12.67 -5.48 -5.12
C ASN A 423 11.93 -5.95 -3.86
N ALA A 424 12.18 -5.37 -2.69
CA ALA A 424 11.47 -5.69 -1.45
C ALA A 424 9.94 -5.49 -1.56
N TRP A 425 9.46 -4.65 -2.48
CA TRP A 425 8.02 -4.41 -2.71
C TRP A 425 7.56 -4.84 -4.12
N ASN A 426 8.34 -5.70 -4.80
CA ASN A 426 8.00 -6.12 -6.16
C ASN A 426 6.81 -7.10 -6.23
N ALA A 427 6.45 -7.77 -5.14
CA ALA A 427 5.39 -8.79 -5.11
C ALA A 427 4.51 -8.70 -3.86
N PHE A 428 3.20 -8.93 -4.02
CA PHE A 428 2.20 -9.12 -2.94
C PHE A 428 2.13 -8.00 -1.89
N ARG A 429 2.20 -6.73 -2.29
CA ARG A 429 2.14 -5.58 -1.38
C ARG A 429 1.01 -4.61 -1.71
N TYR A 430 0.43 -4.10 -0.64
CA TYR A 430 -0.41 -2.92 -0.63
C TYR A 430 0.38 -1.76 -0.05
N MET A 431 -0.12 -0.57 -0.31
CA MET A 431 0.31 0.63 0.37
C MET A 431 -0.92 1.28 0.97
N ASP A 432 -0.70 2.16 1.94
CA ASP A 432 -1.80 2.85 2.59
C ASP A 432 -1.38 4.26 2.93
N PHE A 433 -2.28 5.19 2.72
CA PHE A 433 -2.15 6.56 3.16
C PHE A 433 -3.49 7.25 3.03
N GLY A 434 -3.68 8.23 3.89
CA GLY A 434 -4.85 9.08 3.92
C GLY A 434 -4.42 10.54 3.98
N PHE A 435 -5.31 11.44 3.60
CA PHE A 435 -5.09 12.85 3.83
C PHE A 435 -6.40 13.63 3.91
N ASN A 436 -6.33 14.73 4.66
CA ASN A 436 -7.44 15.65 4.81
C ASN A 436 -7.02 17.07 4.43
N LEU A 437 -7.97 17.82 3.89
CA LEU A 437 -7.84 19.26 3.66
C LEU A 437 -8.83 20.00 4.55
N THR A 438 -8.33 20.98 5.31
CA THR A 438 -9.14 21.76 6.25
C THR A 438 -9.39 23.14 5.70
N PHE A 439 -10.65 23.55 5.70
CA PHE A 439 -11.12 24.89 5.36
C PHE A 439 -11.79 25.49 6.59
N ALA A 440 -11.92 26.82 6.60
CA ALA A 440 -12.77 27.50 7.57
C ALA A 440 -13.61 28.56 6.90
N THR A 441 -14.80 28.75 7.44
CA THR A 441 -15.67 29.86 7.05
C THR A 441 -15.03 31.20 7.42
N ALA A 442 -15.27 32.23 6.61
CA ALA A 442 -14.89 33.59 6.97
C ALA A 442 -15.57 33.94 8.30
N LYS A 443 -14.79 34.27 9.34
CA LYS A 443 -15.38 34.85 10.55
C LYS A 443 -16.09 36.12 10.13
N LYS A 444 -17.38 36.23 10.46
CA LYS A 444 -18.12 37.48 10.32
C LYS A 444 -17.41 38.51 11.19
N GLU A 445 -16.62 39.40 10.58
CA GLU A 445 -16.09 40.55 11.30
C GLU A 445 -17.29 41.29 11.86
N THR A 446 -17.50 41.17 13.17
CA THR A 446 -18.42 42.05 13.85
C THR A 446 -17.71 43.40 13.83
N PRO A 447 -18.24 44.44 13.17
CA PRO A 447 -17.57 45.73 13.17
C PRO A 447 -17.37 46.12 14.63
N SER A 448 -16.09 46.28 15.01
CA SER A 448 -15.72 46.82 16.30
C SER A 448 -16.26 48.24 16.36
N ILE A 449 -17.45 48.41 16.92
CA ILE A 449 -17.90 49.69 17.42
C ILE A 449 -16.94 50.00 18.56
N THR A 450 -15.92 50.81 18.25
CA THR A 450 -15.14 51.51 19.26
C THR A 450 -16.08 52.48 19.97
N ASP A 451 -16.78 51.99 21.00
CA ASP A 451 -17.37 52.86 22.01
C ASP A 451 -16.31 53.19 23.08
N PRO A 452 -16.35 54.41 23.64
CA PRO A 452 -15.24 54.97 24.39
C PRO A 452 -15.05 54.28 25.73
N THR A 453 -13.77 54.11 26.05
CA THR A 453 -13.20 53.69 27.34
C THR A 453 -14.02 54.12 28.57
N PRO A 454 -14.52 53.16 29.37
CA PRO A 454 -14.84 53.40 30.77
C PRO A 454 -13.67 52.98 31.68
N GLU A 455 -13.43 53.82 32.68
CA GLU A 455 -12.39 53.75 33.69
C GLU A 455 -12.20 52.38 34.37
N ALA A 456 -10.93 52.10 34.67
CA ALA A 456 -10.48 50.95 35.43
C ALA A 456 -10.86 51.01 36.92
N LYS A 457 -11.31 49.88 37.48
CA LYS A 457 -11.01 49.36 38.84
C LYS A 457 -11.85 48.11 39.16
N PRO A 458 -11.47 47.30 40.16
CA PRO A 458 -10.19 46.64 40.40
C PRO A 458 -10.37 45.10 40.46
N GLU A 459 -9.23 44.43 40.36
CA GLU A 459 -8.94 43.00 40.51
C GLU A 459 -9.69 42.30 41.65
N VAL A 460 -10.43 41.23 41.33
CA VAL A 460 -11.01 40.29 42.30
C VAL A 460 -10.43 38.90 42.03
N GLN A 461 -9.85 38.34 43.08
CA GLN A 461 -9.12 37.07 43.13
C GLN A 461 -9.99 35.88 42.73
N GLN A 462 -9.41 34.98 41.92
CA GLN A 462 -9.91 33.64 41.63
C GLN A 462 -9.93 32.76 42.89
N PRO A 463 -10.90 31.82 42.99
CA PRO A 463 -10.68 30.53 43.62
C PRO A 463 -10.53 29.42 42.56
N GLU A 464 -9.61 28.53 42.92
CA GLU A 464 -9.15 27.26 42.37
C GLU A 464 -10.13 26.43 41.52
N HIS A 465 -9.59 25.90 40.42
CA HIS A 465 -10.19 24.88 39.54
C HIS A 465 -10.25 23.51 40.25
N GLU A 466 -11.46 22.99 40.44
CA GLU A 466 -11.71 21.57 40.70
C GLU A 466 -11.38 20.71 39.47
N THR A 467 -10.61 19.66 39.69
CA THR A 467 -10.22 18.67 38.66
C THR A 467 -11.35 17.65 38.49
N VAL A 468 -12.12 17.74 37.40
CA VAL A 468 -13.12 16.71 37.05
C VAL A 468 -12.44 15.61 36.23
N VAL A 469 -12.27 14.44 36.85
CA VAL A 469 -11.87 13.19 36.20
C VAL A 469 -13.00 12.73 35.27
N LYS A 470 -12.81 12.80 33.95
CA LYS A 470 -13.71 12.15 32.97
C LYS A 470 -13.39 10.66 32.89
N LYS A 471 -14.42 9.86 33.16
CA LYS A 471 -14.48 8.39 33.00
C LYS A 471 -14.45 8.04 31.49
N PRO A 472 -13.78 6.95 31.05
CA PRO A 472 -13.76 6.58 29.63
C PRO A 472 -15.14 6.13 29.15
N LEU A 473 -15.57 6.62 27.98
CA LEU A 473 -16.74 6.13 27.26
C LEU A 473 -16.44 4.75 26.67
N THR A 474 -17.28 3.78 27.01
CA THR A 474 -17.29 2.45 26.41
C THR A 474 -18.03 2.54 25.07
N ILE A 475 -17.33 2.30 23.97
CA ILE A 475 -17.93 2.18 22.64
C ILE A 475 -18.24 0.70 22.41
N THR A 476 -19.52 0.36 22.29
CA THR A 476 -19.98 -0.93 21.78
C THR A 476 -19.81 -0.97 20.25
N PRO A 477 -19.30 -2.05 19.65
CA PRO A 477 -19.19 -2.16 18.19
C PRO A 477 -20.57 -2.35 17.57
N ASP A 478 -20.93 -1.48 16.63
CA ASP A 478 -22.07 -1.71 15.75
C ASP A 478 -21.79 -2.87 14.76
N ALA A 479 -22.85 -3.57 14.39
CA ALA A 479 -22.84 -4.79 13.61
C ALA A 479 -22.18 -4.63 12.21
N PRO A 480 -21.50 -5.67 11.68
CA PRO A 480 -20.84 -5.60 10.39
C PRO A 480 -21.83 -5.44 9.23
N TYR A 481 -21.55 -4.44 8.40
CA TYR A 481 -22.18 -4.18 7.12
C TYR A 481 -21.88 -5.33 6.14
N THR A 482 -22.90 -6.13 5.81
CA THR A 482 -22.81 -7.21 4.81
C THR A 482 -23.01 -6.64 3.39
N GLY A 483 -21.91 -6.19 2.77
CA GLY A 483 -21.87 -5.86 1.34
C GLY A 483 -21.92 -7.13 0.48
N ASP A 484 -23.00 -7.26 -0.30
CA ASP A 484 -23.41 -8.43 -1.08
C ASP A 484 -22.55 -8.64 -2.35
N HIS A 485 -21.30 -9.09 -2.21
CA HIS A 485 -20.41 -9.46 -3.33
C HIS A 485 -20.78 -10.80 -4.00
N THR A 486 -21.68 -11.58 -3.40
CA THR A 486 -22.06 -12.94 -3.88
C THR A 486 -22.96 -12.97 -5.11
N ARG A 487 -23.56 -11.85 -5.52
CA ARG A 487 -24.46 -11.84 -6.68
C ARG A 487 -23.72 -11.82 -8.02
N TYR A 488 -22.54 -11.20 -8.09
CA TYR A 488 -21.84 -10.98 -9.37
C TYR A 488 -21.26 -12.26 -9.97
N GLU A 489 -20.72 -13.16 -9.15
CA GLU A 489 -20.18 -14.44 -9.62
C GLU A 489 -21.28 -15.36 -10.16
N TYR A 490 -22.49 -15.28 -9.59
CA TYR A 490 -23.63 -16.10 -10.00
C TYR A 490 -24.16 -15.73 -11.40
N TYR A 491 -24.19 -14.42 -11.74
CA TYR A 491 -24.66 -13.96 -13.05
C TYR A 491 -23.65 -14.22 -14.17
N ILE A 492 -22.34 -14.09 -13.89
CA ILE A 492 -21.28 -14.40 -14.87
C ILE A 492 -21.23 -15.91 -15.16
N LEU A 493 -21.39 -16.76 -14.14
CA LEU A 493 -21.48 -18.22 -14.30
C LEU A 493 -22.72 -18.63 -15.11
N LEU A 494 -23.88 -18.01 -14.89
CA LEU A 494 -25.11 -18.27 -15.66
C LEU A 494 -25.00 -17.82 -17.13
N ALA A 495 -24.32 -16.71 -17.41
CA ALA A 495 -24.07 -16.24 -18.77
C ALA A 495 -23.08 -17.14 -19.53
N LEU A 496 -22.03 -17.62 -18.86
CA LEU A 496 -21.07 -18.57 -19.44
C LEU A 496 -21.72 -19.93 -19.71
N PHE A 497 -22.57 -20.44 -18.80
CA PHE A 497 -23.28 -21.71 -19.00
C PHE A 497 -24.27 -21.66 -20.18
N SER A 498 -24.95 -20.53 -20.39
CA SER A 498 -25.90 -20.37 -21.49
C SER A 498 -25.19 -20.22 -22.85
N CYS A 499 -24.04 -19.55 -22.91
CA CYS A 499 -23.19 -19.48 -24.10
C CYS A 499 -22.57 -20.83 -24.50
N ILE A 500 -22.09 -21.62 -23.52
CA ILE A 500 -21.53 -22.96 -23.77
C ILE A 500 -22.61 -23.93 -24.24
N SER A 501 -23.83 -23.84 -23.68
CA SER A 501 -24.96 -24.68 -24.09
C SER A 501 -25.41 -24.42 -25.54
N LEU A 502 -25.40 -23.15 -25.98
CA LEU A 502 -25.71 -22.77 -27.36
C LEU A 502 -24.63 -23.25 -28.36
N LEU A 503 -23.36 -23.16 -27.99
CA LEU A 503 -22.24 -23.68 -28.81
C LEU A 503 -22.26 -25.21 -28.93
N TYR A 504 -22.64 -25.92 -27.86
CA TYR A 504 -22.72 -27.37 -27.85
C TYR A 504 -23.89 -27.90 -28.71
N ILE A 505 -25.04 -27.23 -28.66
CA ILE A 505 -26.20 -27.55 -29.52
C ILE A 505 -25.91 -27.23 -30.99
N GLY A 506 -25.18 -26.13 -31.27
CA GLY A 506 -24.73 -25.78 -32.63
C GLY A 506 -23.76 -26.81 -33.23
N LYS A 507 -22.79 -27.30 -32.44
CA LYS A 507 -21.82 -28.32 -32.91
C LYS A 507 -22.45 -29.69 -33.15
N LYS A 508 -23.44 -30.10 -32.34
CA LYS A 508 -24.09 -31.42 -32.49
C LYS A 508 -24.96 -31.52 -33.75
N LYS A 509 -25.51 -30.40 -34.22
CA LYS A 509 -26.32 -30.32 -35.45
C LYS A 509 -25.53 -30.13 -36.76
N MET A 510 -24.24 -29.76 -36.68
CA MET A 510 -23.37 -29.73 -37.86
C MET A 510 -22.71 -31.09 -38.16
N ARG A 511 -22.94 -32.09 -37.30
CA ARG A 511 -22.46 -33.48 -37.48
C ARG A 511 -23.60 -34.50 -37.72
N SER A 512 -24.82 -34.01 -37.96
CA SER A 512 -26.00 -34.77 -38.41
C SER A 512 -26.57 -34.09 -39.64
#